data_AF-A0A2W4XXC4-F1
#
_entry.id   AF-A0A2W4XXC4-F1
#
_cell.length_a   1.000
_cell.length_b   1.000
_cell.length_c   1.000
_cell.angle_alpha   90.00
_cell.angle_beta   90.00
_cell.angle_gamma   90.00
#
_symmetry.space_group_name_H-M   'P 1'
#
loop_
_entity.id
_entity.type
_entity.pdbx_description
1 polymer ?
#
loop_
_entity_poly.entity_id
_entity_poly.type
_entity_poly.pdbx_seq_one_letter_code
_entity_poly.pdbx_strand_id
1 'polypeptide(L)'
;MDYEPILPLRAIAFQILFLLVAISIEAGLYRQQLRLGFQQSVQYATVINLASVVAGWIGFLVVEPLSPPDLKSQIISYVLFNRLLFNGWSARVGFILLIAGLAAFFITYFIKLKGLEFILRAAGEWPETEKSQKSRRDQKYLRARQGRSDAQQAIARFADTVIQANAISFSIILLLLLLRAVAVEWS
;
A
#
# COMPACT_ATOMS: atom_id res chain seq x y z
N MET A 1 16.06 -17.68 -34.77
CA MET A 1 14.91 -16.86 -34.35
C MET A 1 15.45 -15.87 -33.36
N ASP A 2 15.61 -14.64 -33.81
CA ASP A 2 16.19 -13.56 -33.03
C ASP A 2 15.16 -13.13 -31.99
N TYR A 3 15.44 -13.43 -30.72
CA TYR A 3 14.66 -12.91 -29.61
C TYR A 3 15.07 -11.44 -29.46
N GLU A 4 14.33 -10.51 -30.06
CA GLU A 4 14.41 -9.12 -29.63
C GLU A 4 14.00 -9.10 -28.14
N PRO A 5 14.91 -8.76 -27.21
CA PRO A 5 14.56 -8.64 -25.81
C PRO A 5 13.68 -7.39 -25.71
N ILE A 6 12.36 -7.58 -25.74
CA ILE A 6 11.41 -6.52 -25.48
C ILE A 6 11.55 -6.17 -24.00
N LEU A 7 12.52 -5.32 -23.67
CA LEU A 7 12.78 -4.90 -22.30
C LEU A 7 11.49 -4.28 -21.74
N PRO A 8 11.06 -4.66 -20.52
CA PRO A 8 9.85 -4.14 -19.90
C PRO A 8 10.04 -2.71 -19.36
N LEU A 9 10.74 -1.84 -20.12
CA LEU A 9 11.09 -0.48 -19.75
C LEU A 9 9.85 0.35 -19.40
N ARG A 10 8.75 0.12 -20.13
CA ARG A 10 7.45 0.76 -19.85
C ARG A 10 6.93 0.37 -18.47
N ALA A 11 6.96 -0.91 -18.11
CA ALA A 11 6.47 -1.39 -16.82
C ALA A 11 7.31 -0.82 -15.66
N ILE A 12 8.64 -0.79 -15.83
CA ILE A 12 9.56 -0.19 -14.85
C ILE A 12 9.27 1.30 -14.67
N ALA A 13 9.09 2.06 -15.76
CA ALA A 13 8.79 3.49 -15.69
C ALA A 13 7.45 3.76 -14.97
N PHE A 14 6.40 2.99 -15.26
CA PHE A 14 5.12 3.11 -14.57
C PHE A 14 5.23 2.72 -13.09
N GLN A 15 5.98 1.66 -12.77
CA GLN A 15 6.21 1.26 -11.38
C GLN A 15 6.89 2.39 -10.59
N ILE A 16 7.91 3.02 -11.17
CA ILE A 16 8.58 4.17 -10.55
C ILE A 16 7.60 5.35 -10.38
N LEU A 17 6.80 5.65 -11.40
CA LEU A 17 5.79 6.72 -11.32
C LEU A 17 4.79 6.47 -10.19
N PHE A 18 4.21 5.27 -10.11
CA PHE A 18 3.26 4.91 -9.07
C PHE A 18 3.90 4.94 -7.68
N LEU A 19 5.14 4.50 -7.57
CA LEU A 19 5.91 4.57 -6.33
C LEU A 19 6.09 6.02 -5.88
N LEU A 20 6.51 6.93 -6.77
CA LEU A 20 6.69 8.35 -6.46
C LEU A 20 5.39 9.03 -6.05
N VAL A 21 4.29 8.74 -6.75
CA VAL A 21 2.96 9.26 -6.44
C VAL A 21 2.51 8.79 -5.05
N ALA A 22 2.62 7.48 -4.77
CA ALA A 22 2.27 6.92 -3.46
C ALA A 22 3.11 7.54 -2.34
N ILE A 23 4.43 7.64 -2.50
CA ILE A 23 5.32 8.26 -1.50
C ILE A 23 4.91 9.71 -1.23
N SER A 24 4.62 10.49 -2.27
CA SER A 24 4.26 11.90 -2.13
C SER A 24 2.95 12.09 -1.36
N ILE A 25 1.93 11.31 -1.69
CA ILE A 25 0.63 11.33 -1.02
C ILE A 25 0.76 10.90 0.44
N GLU A 26 1.40 9.76 0.68
CA GLU A 26 1.51 9.17 2.01
C GLU A 26 2.39 10.01 2.94
N ALA A 27 3.50 10.57 2.44
CA ALA A 27 4.31 11.51 3.20
C ALA A 27 3.50 12.75 3.60
N GLY A 28 2.63 13.26 2.71
CA GLY A 28 1.72 14.36 3.02
C GLY A 28 0.74 14.02 4.15
N LEU A 29 0.13 12.84 4.09
CA LEU A 29 -0.81 12.36 5.10
C LEU A 29 -0.14 12.05 6.44
N TYR A 30 1.05 11.43 6.44
CA TYR A 30 1.83 11.20 7.65
C TYR A 30 2.21 12.51 8.33
N ARG A 31 2.63 13.52 7.56
CA ARG A 31 2.91 14.85 8.11
C ARG A 31 1.67 15.50 8.73
N GLN A 32 0.53 15.46 8.03
CA GLN A 32 -0.69 16.12 8.49
C GLN A 32 -1.34 15.41 9.68
N GLN A 33 -1.41 14.08 9.66
CA GLN A 33 -2.16 13.31 10.65
C GLN A 33 -1.30 12.78 11.80
N LEU A 34 -0.05 12.39 11.54
CA LEU A 34 0.89 11.89 12.56
C LEU A 34 1.83 12.97 13.11
N ARG A 35 1.80 14.19 12.55
CA ARG A 35 2.64 15.34 12.95
C ARG A 35 4.15 15.05 12.93
N LEU A 36 4.57 14.10 12.10
CA LEU A 36 5.98 13.78 11.89
C LEU A 36 6.71 14.94 11.20
N GLY A 37 8.03 15.04 11.42
CA GLY A 37 8.87 15.98 10.68
C GLY A 37 8.76 15.76 9.17
N PHE A 38 8.98 16.81 8.36
CA PHE A 38 8.90 16.71 6.90
C PHE A 38 9.85 15.63 6.34
N GLN A 39 11.11 15.64 6.79
CA GLN A 39 12.11 14.65 6.38
C GLN A 39 11.72 13.23 6.83
N GLN A 40 11.26 13.07 8.08
CA GLN A 40 10.84 11.76 8.61
C GLN A 40 9.64 11.20 7.85
N SER A 41 8.65 12.03 7.54
CA SER A 41 7.45 11.62 6.80
C SER A 41 7.80 11.07 5.42
N VAL A 42 8.69 11.76 4.70
CA VAL A 42 9.16 11.32 3.37
C VAL A 42 10.01 10.05 3.50
N GLN A 43 10.92 9.97 4.47
CA GLN A 43 11.77 8.80 4.69
C GLN A 43 10.94 7.56 5.01
N TYR A 44 10.01 7.65 5.96
CA TYR A 44 9.14 6.53 6.34
C TYR A 44 8.25 6.11 5.17
N ALA A 45 7.60 7.06 4.49
CA ALA A 45 6.79 6.75 3.30
C ALA A 45 7.61 6.05 2.21
N THR A 46 8.85 6.50 1.97
CA THR A 46 9.75 5.89 0.99
C THR A 46 10.10 4.45 1.36
N VAL A 47 10.57 4.22 2.58
CA VAL A 47 10.99 2.89 3.06
C VAL A 47 9.81 1.92 3.01
N ILE A 48 8.63 2.34 3.48
CA ILE A 48 7.45 1.49 3.56
C ILE A 48 6.88 1.16 2.17
N ASN A 49 6.81 2.14 1.27
CA ASN A 49 6.34 1.89 -0.09
C ASN A 49 7.32 1.02 -0.88
N LEU A 50 8.63 1.23 -0.72
CA LEU A 50 9.65 0.39 -1.33
C LEU A 50 9.58 -1.04 -0.78
N ALA A 51 9.47 -1.21 0.53
CA ALA A 51 9.28 -2.52 1.17
C ALA A 51 8.01 -3.21 0.67
N SER A 52 6.92 -2.47 0.46
CA SER A 52 5.68 -3.00 -0.11
C SER A 52 5.88 -3.50 -1.55
N VAL A 53 6.62 -2.75 -2.38
CA VAL A 53 6.97 -3.17 -3.75
C VAL A 53 7.83 -4.43 -3.73
N VAL A 54 8.87 -4.48 -2.87
CA VAL A 54 9.74 -5.65 -2.73
C VAL A 54 8.93 -6.87 -2.26
N ALA A 55 8.05 -6.69 -1.28
CA ALA A 55 7.16 -7.76 -0.80
C ALA A 55 6.20 -8.25 -1.91
N GLY A 56 5.70 -7.33 -2.75
CA GLY A 56 4.92 -7.67 -3.93
C GLY A 56 5.71 -8.53 -4.93
N TRP A 57 6.97 -8.18 -5.18
CA TRP A 57 7.87 -8.98 -6.04
C TRP A 57 8.18 -10.35 -5.44
N ILE A 58 8.45 -10.43 -4.13
CA ILE A 58 8.63 -11.72 -3.45
C ILE A 58 7.36 -12.57 -3.57
N GLY A 59 6.19 -11.98 -3.33
CA GLY A 59 4.90 -12.65 -3.51
C GLY A 59 4.71 -13.17 -4.93
N PHE A 60 5.04 -12.36 -5.95
CA PHE A 60 5.03 -12.77 -7.35
C PHE A 60 5.95 -13.98 -7.59
N LEU A 61 7.20 -13.94 -7.12
CA LEU A 61 8.18 -15.02 -7.29
C LEU A 61 7.77 -16.33 -6.58
N VAL A 62 6.99 -16.24 -5.50
CA VAL A 62 6.44 -17.42 -4.80
C VAL A 62 5.20 -17.97 -5.51
N VAL A 63 4.31 -17.10 -6.01
CA VAL A 63 3.06 -17.50 -6.66
C VAL A 63 3.27 -17.99 -8.09
N GLU A 64 4.25 -17.43 -8.81
CA GLU A 64 4.58 -17.81 -10.18
C GLU A 64 4.82 -19.32 -10.37
N PRO A 65 5.69 -20.00 -9.58
CA PRO A 65 5.94 -21.43 -9.74
C PRO A 65 4.77 -22.32 -9.29
N LEU A 66 3.89 -21.82 -8.42
CA LEU A 66 2.72 -22.54 -7.93
C LEU A 66 1.50 -22.42 -8.87
N SER A 67 1.58 -21.55 -9.87
CA SER A 67 0.45 -21.25 -10.76
C SER A 67 0.35 -22.24 -11.93
N PRO A 68 -0.88 -22.66 -12.32
CA PRO A 68 -1.12 -23.43 -13.54
C PRO A 68 -0.54 -22.74 -14.78
N PRO A 69 -0.12 -23.49 -15.81
CA PRO A 69 0.58 -22.94 -16.98
C PRO A 69 -0.23 -21.85 -17.72
N ASP A 70 -1.56 -21.97 -17.76
CA ASP A 70 -2.44 -20.97 -18.40
C ASP A 70 -2.52 -19.65 -17.63
N LEU A 71 -2.42 -19.70 -16.30
CA LEU A 71 -2.42 -18.50 -15.44
C LEU A 71 -1.02 -17.88 -15.37
N LYS A 72 0.03 -18.71 -15.42
CA LYS A 72 1.43 -18.25 -15.40
C LYS A 72 1.72 -17.30 -16.57
N SER A 73 1.32 -17.65 -17.79
CA SER A 73 1.53 -16.80 -18.97
C SER A 73 0.80 -15.46 -18.87
N GLN A 74 -0.43 -15.45 -18.33
CA GLN A 74 -1.20 -14.23 -18.11
C GLN A 74 -0.60 -13.34 -17.02
N ILE A 75 -0.17 -13.92 -15.91
CA ILE A 75 0.47 -13.23 -14.78
C ILE A 75 1.79 -12.59 -15.24
N ILE A 76 2.63 -13.31 -15.98
CA ILE A 76 3.88 -12.79 -16.54
C ILE A 76 3.60 -11.67 -17.55
N SER A 77 2.62 -11.85 -18.43
CA SER A 77 2.26 -10.83 -19.42
C SER A 77 1.74 -9.54 -18.76
N TYR A 78 0.95 -9.69 -17.71
CA TYR A 78 0.45 -8.55 -16.93
C TYR A 78 1.57 -7.83 -16.20
N VAL A 79 2.42 -8.55 -15.45
CA VAL A 79 3.45 -7.95 -14.61
C VAL A 79 4.60 -7.35 -15.44
N LEU A 80 5.03 -8.01 -16.50
CA LEU A 80 6.16 -7.53 -17.32
C LEU A 80 5.74 -6.56 -18.42
N PHE A 81 4.58 -6.77 -19.05
CA PHE A 81 4.19 -5.97 -20.21
C PHE A 81 3.04 -5.01 -19.94
N ASN A 82 2.46 -5.02 -18.72
CA ASN A 82 1.26 -4.27 -18.38
C ASN A 82 0.16 -4.42 -19.45
N ARG A 83 0.13 -5.63 -20.06
CA ARG A 83 -0.79 -6.05 -21.10
C ARG A 83 -1.58 -7.20 -20.51
N LEU A 84 -2.83 -6.92 -20.20
CA LEU A 84 -3.78 -7.98 -20.00
C LEU A 84 -4.11 -8.54 -21.38
N LEU A 85 -3.59 -9.72 -21.72
CA LEU A 85 -3.97 -10.49 -22.90
C LEU A 85 -5.41 -11.00 -22.71
N PHE A 86 -6.38 -10.09 -22.66
CA PHE A 86 -7.79 -10.43 -22.58
C PHE A 86 -8.37 -10.46 -23.98
N ASN A 87 -8.33 -11.62 -24.62
CA ASN A 87 -9.15 -11.91 -25.80
C ASN A 87 -10.65 -12.05 -25.45
N GLY A 88 -11.18 -11.23 -24.53
CA GLY A 88 -12.59 -11.24 -24.14
C GLY A 88 -12.78 -10.81 -22.69
N TRP A 89 -13.32 -9.61 -22.49
CA TRP A 89 -13.84 -9.19 -21.19
C TRP A 89 -15.02 -10.10 -20.82
N SER A 90 -14.85 -10.95 -19.81
CA SER A 90 -15.94 -11.77 -19.26
C SER A 90 -16.17 -11.42 -17.79
N ALA A 91 -17.42 -11.57 -17.33
CA ALA A 91 -17.78 -11.31 -15.94
C ALA A 91 -16.90 -12.10 -14.94
N ARG A 92 -16.48 -13.31 -15.32
CA ARG A 92 -15.58 -14.15 -14.52
C ARG A 92 -14.19 -13.53 -14.36
N VAL A 93 -13.63 -12.99 -15.44
CA VAL A 93 -12.31 -12.33 -15.43
C VAL A 93 -12.36 -11.05 -14.60
N GLY A 94 -13.41 -10.24 -14.76
CA GLY A 94 -13.61 -9.03 -13.95
C GLY A 94 -13.71 -9.36 -12.45
N PHE A 95 -14.41 -10.44 -12.09
CA PHE A 95 -14.50 -10.90 -10.70
C PHE A 95 -13.15 -11.34 -10.12
N ILE A 96 -12.35 -12.10 -10.88
CA ILE A 96 -11.01 -12.52 -10.45
C ILE A 96 -10.10 -11.31 -10.22
N LEU A 97 -10.12 -10.33 -11.14
CA LEU A 97 -9.35 -9.09 -10.99
C LEU A 97 -9.77 -8.27 -9.78
N LEU A 98 -11.08 -8.18 -9.53
CA LEU A 98 -11.60 -7.47 -8.37
C LEU A 98 -11.09 -8.12 -7.08
N ILE A 99 -11.19 -9.45 -6.96
CA ILE A 99 -10.68 -10.18 -5.80
C ILE A 99 -9.16 -10.01 -5.67
N ALA A 100 -8.41 -10.15 -6.76
CA ALA A 100 -6.95 -10.01 -6.74
C ALA A 100 -6.52 -8.59 -6.34
N GLY A 101 -7.16 -7.56 -6.89
CA GLY A 101 -6.91 -6.17 -6.54
C GLY A 101 -7.27 -5.86 -5.09
N LEU A 102 -8.39 -6.39 -4.60
CA LEU A 102 -8.81 -6.23 -3.21
C LEU A 102 -7.85 -6.94 -2.25
N ALA A 103 -7.42 -8.17 -2.58
CA ALA A 103 -6.43 -8.89 -1.82
C ALA A 103 -5.09 -8.15 -1.78
N ALA A 104 -4.61 -7.67 -2.93
CA ALA A 104 -3.38 -6.87 -3.03
C ALA A 104 -3.48 -5.58 -2.21
N PHE A 105 -4.64 -4.92 -2.22
CA PHE A 105 -4.90 -3.73 -1.39
C PHE A 105 -4.74 -4.03 0.10
N PHE A 106 -5.40 -5.09 0.61
CA PHE A 106 -5.32 -5.45 2.02
C PHE A 106 -3.93 -5.92 2.43
N ILE A 107 -3.28 -6.76 1.62
CA ILE A 107 -1.92 -7.22 1.88
C ILE A 107 -0.96 -6.03 1.97
N THR A 108 -1.05 -5.10 1.01
CA THR A 108 -0.23 -3.88 1.01
C THR A 108 -0.54 -3.04 2.25
N TYR A 109 -1.82 -2.84 2.58
CA TYR A 109 -2.22 -2.13 3.79
C TYR A 109 -1.60 -2.75 5.06
N PHE A 110 -1.67 -4.08 5.22
CA PHE A 110 -1.10 -4.77 6.38
C PHE A 110 0.43 -4.59 6.46
N ILE A 111 1.13 -4.71 5.33
CA ILE A 111 2.58 -4.48 5.26
C ILE A 111 2.90 -3.04 5.68
N LYS A 112 2.17 -2.05 5.18
CA LYS A 112 2.37 -0.64 5.52
C LYS A 112 2.09 -0.36 6.99
N LEU A 113 0.99 -0.89 7.53
CA LEU A 113 0.61 -0.73 8.91
C LEU A 113 1.67 -1.30 9.85
N LYS A 114 2.10 -2.55 9.62
CA LYS A 114 3.12 -3.21 10.44
C LYS A 114 4.51 -2.62 10.25
N GLY A 115 4.86 -2.24 9.02
CA GLY A 115 6.12 -1.58 8.70
C GLY A 115 6.26 -0.25 9.42
N LEU A 116 5.23 0.61 9.36
CA LEU A 116 5.24 1.90 10.03
C LEU A 116 5.19 1.75 11.57
N GLU A 117 4.39 0.82 12.10
CA GLU A 117 4.37 0.49 13.53
C GLU A 117 5.77 0.06 14.01
N PHE A 118 6.46 -0.79 13.24
CA PHE A 118 7.80 -1.25 13.57
C PHE A 118 8.81 -0.10 13.56
N ILE A 119 8.80 0.74 12.53
CA ILE A 119 9.71 1.89 12.41
C ILE A 119 9.51 2.87 13.57
N LEU A 120 8.26 3.24 13.88
CA LEU A 120 7.95 4.16 14.98
C LEU A 120 8.36 3.59 16.34
N ARG A 121 8.16 2.29 16.57
CA ARG A 121 8.63 1.62 17.79
C ARG A 121 10.14 1.61 17.90
N ALA A 122 10.84 1.31 16.80
CA ALA A 122 12.29 1.32 16.77
C ALA A 122 12.87 2.73 17.02
N ALA A 123 12.16 3.76 16.56
CA ALA A 123 12.51 5.17 16.77
C ALA A 123 12.12 5.71 18.17
N GLY A 124 11.39 4.93 18.99
CA GLY A 124 10.84 5.41 20.27
C GLY A 124 9.73 6.45 20.13
N GLU A 125 9.19 6.63 18.92
CA GLU A 125 8.12 7.58 18.57
C GLU A 125 6.73 6.92 18.63
N TRP A 126 6.67 5.63 18.93
CA TRP A 126 5.40 4.93 19.09
C TRP A 126 4.62 5.54 20.25
N PRO A 127 3.31 5.85 20.08
CA PRO A 127 2.49 6.30 21.19
C PRO A 127 2.49 5.23 22.28
N GLU A 128 3.33 5.41 23.29
CA GLU A 128 3.42 4.48 24.40
C GLU A 128 2.06 4.44 25.09
N THR A 129 1.51 3.23 25.23
CA THR A 129 0.61 2.95 26.35
C THR A 129 1.44 3.04 27.62
N GLU A 130 1.78 4.26 28.04
CA GLU A 130 2.32 4.48 29.38
C GLU A 130 1.31 3.86 30.35
N LYS A 131 1.69 2.77 31.00
CA LYS A 131 1.12 2.36 32.27
C LYS A 131 1.52 3.44 33.27
N SER A 132 0.91 4.62 33.19
CA SER A 132 1.22 5.70 34.11
C SER A 132 0.75 5.27 35.50
N GLN A 133 1.73 4.96 36.34
CA GLN A 133 1.56 4.58 37.74
C GLN A 133 1.34 5.82 38.63
N LYS A 134 1.02 6.99 38.05
CA LYS A 134 0.77 8.23 38.78
C LYS A 134 -0.65 8.73 38.53
N SER A 135 -1.40 8.86 39.64
CA SER A 135 -2.79 9.29 39.79
C SER A 135 -3.89 8.25 39.47
N ARG A 136 -3.98 7.22 40.32
CA ARG A 136 -5.11 6.26 40.35
C ARG A 136 -6.44 6.85 40.87
N ARG A 137 -6.46 8.08 41.41
CA ARG A 137 -7.66 8.64 42.07
C ARG A 137 -8.46 9.60 41.18
N ASP A 138 -7.80 10.40 40.34
CA ASP A 138 -8.50 11.41 39.53
C ASP A 138 -8.87 10.90 38.11
N GLN A 139 -8.08 9.99 37.54
CA GLN A 139 -8.36 9.40 36.22
C GLN A 139 -9.60 8.49 36.20
N LYS A 140 -10.04 7.97 37.35
CA LYS A 140 -11.15 7.00 37.42
C LYS A 140 -12.51 7.64 37.10
N TYR A 141 -12.67 8.93 37.39
CA TYR A 141 -13.89 9.69 37.10
C TYR A 141 -13.96 10.20 35.66
N LEU A 142 -12.81 10.45 35.02
CA LEU A 142 -12.75 10.84 33.59
C LEU A 142 -12.85 9.63 32.64
N ARG A 143 -12.25 8.48 33.01
CA ARG A 143 -12.30 7.23 32.22
C ARG A 143 -13.69 6.59 32.15
N ALA A 144 -14.57 6.85 33.12
CA ALA A 144 -15.95 6.35 33.09
C ALA A 144 -16.84 7.09 32.07
N ARG A 145 -16.41 8.27 31.60
CA ARG A 145 -17.16 9.12 30.66
C ARG A 145 -16.55 9.14 29.24
N GLN A 146 -15.27 8.78 29.10
CA GLN A 146 -14.55 8.71 27.83
C GLN A 146 -14.11 7.27 27.56
N GLY A 147 -14.91 6.53 26.79
CA GLY A 147 -14.79 5.07 26.59
C GLY A 147 -13.55 4.54 25.85
N ARG A 148 -12.46 5.30 25.69
CA ARG A 148 -11.16 4.84 25.13
C ARG A 148 -10.01 5.63 25.74
N SER A 149 -8.93 4.96 26.18
CA SER A 149 -7.73 5.62 26.69
C SER A 149 -7.03 6.44 25.59
N ASP A 150 -6.31 7.51 25.96
CA ASP A 150 -5.62 8.39 24.99
C ASP A 150 -4.67 7.61 24.06
N ALA A 151 -3.98 6.58 24.59
CA ALA A 151 -3.15 5.68 23.81
C ALA A 151 -3.96 4.81 22.82
N GLN A 152 -5.14 4.33 23.22
CA GLN A 152 -6.04 3.63 22.28
C GLN A 152 -6.56 4.56 21.19
N GLN A 153 -6.79 5.84 21.50
CA GLN A 153 -7.18 6.84 20.50
C GLN A 153 -6.03 7.16 19.54
N ALA A 154 -4.79 7.25 20.03
CA ALA A 154 -3.61 7.46 19.19
C ALA A 154 -3.38 6.27 18.23
N ILE A 155 -3.53 5.03 18.72
CA ILE A 155 -3.43 3.82 17.89
C ILE A 155 -4.56 3.77 16.84
N ALA A 156 -5.79 4.13 17.22
CA ALA A 156 -6.91 4.18 16.28
C ALA A 156 -6.66 5.22 15.18
N ARG A 157 -6.26 6.44 15.54
CA ARG A 157 -5.92 7.51 14.58
C ARG A 157 -4.76 7.10 13.66
N PHE A 158 -3.77 6.38 14.19
CA PHE A 158 -2.67 5.84 13.41
C PHE A 158 -3.17 4.83 12.35
N ALA A 159 -3.96 3.84 12.77
CA ALA A 159 -4.52 2.84 11.86
C ALA A 159 -5.43 3.49 10.80
N ASP A 160 -6.25 4.48 11.20
CA ASP A 160 -7.11 5.27 10.33
C ASP A 160 -6.28 6.08 9.31
N THR A 161 -5.17 6.67 9.74
CA THR A 161 -4.25 7.40 8.85
C THR A 161 -3.68 6.47 7.79
N VAL A 162 -3.17 5.30 8.19
CA VAL A 162 -2.53 4.35 7.26
C VAL A 162 -3.55 3.78 6.26
N ILE A 163 -4.77 3.45 6.71
CA ILE A 163 -5.79 2.92 5.79
C ILE A 163 -6.27 3.99 4.81
N GLN A 164 -6.46 5.23 5.27
CA GLN A 164 -6.80 6.37 4.40
C GLN A 164 -5.69 6.64 3.38
N ALA A 165 -4.44 6.65 3.83
CA ALA A 165 -3.29 6.89 2.97
C ALA A 165 -3.17 5.81 1.88
N ASN A 166 -3.32 4.54 2.25
CA ASN A 166 -3.33 3.46 1.27
C ASN A 166 -4.53 3.55 0.31
N ALA A 167 -5.73 3.87 0.81
CA ALA A 167 -6.94 4.03 -0.01
C ALA A 167 -6.82 5.17 -1.03
N ILE A 168 -6.31 6.33 -0.62
CA ILE A 168 -6.12 7.49 -1.50
C ILE A 168 -5.04 7.18 -2.55
N SER A 169 -3.90 6.61 -2.14
CA SER A 169 -2.84 6.19 -3.06
C SER A 169 -3.37 5.21 -4.12
N PHE A 170 -4.09 4.16 -3.71
CA PHE A 170 -4.67 3.20 -4.65
C PHE A 170 -5.73 3.83 -5.55
N SER A 171 -6.55 4.74 -5.05
CA SER A 171 -7.56 5.44 -5.84
C SER A 171 -6.92 6.31 -6.93
N ILE A 172 -5.85 7.03 -6.59
CA ILE A 172 -5.13 7.87 -7.55
C ILE A 172 -4.39 7.01 -8.58
N ILE A 173 -3.74 5.92 -8.15
CA ILE A 173 -3.10 4.98 -9.08
C ILE A 173 -4.13 4.38 -10.04
N LEU A 174 -5.31 3.99 -9.55
CA LEU A 174 -6.39 3.48 -10.36
C LEU A 174 -6.90 4.53 -11.37
N LEU A 175 -7.05 5.79 -10.94
CA LEU A 175 -7.39 6.89 -11.83
C LEU A 175 -6.34 7.10 -12.92
N LEU A 176 -5.04 7.06 -12.58
CA LEU A 176 -3.95 7.17 -13.55
C LEU A 176 -3.96 6.00 -14.55
N LEU A 177 -4.27 4.79 -14.08
CA LEU A 177 -4.43 3.61 -14.95
C LEU A 177 -5.63 3.76 -15.89
N LEU A 178 -6.76 4.30 -15.42
CA LEU A 178 -7.92 4.58 -16.27
C LEU A 178 -7.63 5.65 -17.33
N LEU A 179 -6.99 6.76 -16.93
CA LEU A 179 -6.58 7.82 -17.86
C LEU A 179 -5.65 7.27 -18.93
N ARG A 180 -4.71 6.40 -18.55
CA ARG A 180 -3.84 5.70 -19.49
C ARG A 180 -4.62 4.79 -20.43
N ALA A 181 -5.56 3.99 -19.90
CA ALA A 181 -6.34 3.05 -20.70
C ALA A 181 -7.12 3.79 -21.79
N VAL A 182 -7.79 4.88 -21.40
CA VAL A 182 -8.46 5.76 -22.36
C VAL A 182 -7.45 6.31 -23.35
N ALA A 183 -6.34 6.92 -22.91
CA ALA A 183 -5.35 7.53 -23.82
C ALA A 183 -4.75 6.54 -24.85
N VAL A 184 -4.61 5.26 -24.51
CA VAL A 184 -4.12 4.21 -25.42
C VAL A 184 -5.17 3.77 -26.44
N GLU A 185 -6.46 3.87 -26.12
CA GLU A 185 -7.54 3.59 -27.10
C GLU A 185 -7.63 4.66 -28.21
N TRP A 186 -7.05 5.85 -28.00
CA TRP A 186 -7.05 6.96 -28.98
C TRP A 186 -5.77 7.02 -29.85
N SER A 187 -4.78 6.16 -29.63
CA SER A 187 -3.49 6.15 -30.34
C SER A 187 -3.30 4.91 -31.20
#